data_AF-A0A961TGA3-F1
#
_entry.id   AF-A0A961TGA3-F1
#
_cell.length_a   1.000
_cell.length_b   1.000
_cell.length_c   1.000
_cell.angle_alpha   90.00
_cell.angle_beta   90.00
_cell.angle_gamma   90.00
#
_symmetry.space_group_name_H-M   'P 1'
#
loop_
_entity.id
_entity.type
_entity.pdbx_description
1 polymer ?
#
loop_
_entity_poly.entity_id
_entity_poly.type
_entity_poly.pdbx_seq_one_letter_code
_entity_poly.pdbx_strand_id
1 'polypeptide(L)'
;GLSIRTTLDPDLQKMARKALQDGLEQYDEEQGWRGALKSIDITGDWGAALGEIPTLVDVPEWKLAAVLAVNDQEAVVGLQPGTEANGKLSEDRQQGRISFANMKWASKVRIKDQKAVTAKTADGILSVGDVVYVEPVADSSGEFRLHQPPEVQGAMIVMDPHTGRVLAMSGGFSFSESQFNRATQAYRQPGSSFKPFVYAAALDNGYTPSSVVLDAPFQID
;
A
#
# COMPACT_ATOMS: atom_id res chain seq x y z
N GLY A 1 -1.74 6.86 -35.94
CA GLY A 1 -1.80 5.96 -34.78
C GLY A 1 -3.21 5.43 -34.64
N LEU A 2 -3.38 4.24 -34.08
CA LEU A 2 -4.70 3.69 -33.74
C LEU A 2 -5.26 4.38 -32.49
N SER A 3 -6.58 4.49 -32.39
CA SER A 3 -7.28 4.96 -31.18
C SER A 3 -7.97 3.78 -30.51
N ILE A 4 -7.60 3.47 -29.27
CA ILE A 4 -8.17 2.37 -28.50
C ILE A 4 -9.18 2.94 -27.49
N ARG A 5 -10.39 2.40 -27.49
CA ARG A 5 -11.41 2.67 -26.45
C ARG A 5 -11.59 1.40 -25.63
N THR A 6 -11.31 1.48 -24.33
CA THR A 6 -11.44 0.36 -23.41
C THR A 6 -12.83 0.36 -22.76
N THR A 7 -13.14 -0.71 -22.01
CA THR A 7 -14.35 -0.84 -21.21
C THR A 7 -14.22 -0.22 -19.82
N LEU A 8 -13.04 0.31 -19.49
CA LEU A 8 -12.71 0.84 -18.18
C LEU A 8 -13.61 2.04 -17.85
N ASP A 9 -14.21 1.99 -16.67
CA ASP A 9 -14.93 3.11 -16.08
C ASP A 9 -13.96 3.88 -15.15
N PRO A 10 -13.67 5.16 -15.42
CA PRO A 10 -12.68 5.92 -14.65
C PRO A 10 -13.00 6.08 -13.16
N ASP A 11 -14.27 6.12 -12.79
CA ASP A 11 -14.68 6.31 -11.40
C ASP A 11 -14.58 4.99 -10.64
N LEU A 12 -15.03 3.88 -11.25
CA LEU A 12 -14.81 2.55 -10.68
C LEU A 12 -13.32 2.21 -10.58
N GLN A 13 -12.50 2.64 -11.55
CA GLN A 13 -11.05 2.43 -11.48
C GLN A 13 -10.42 3.13 -10.28
N LYS A 14 -10.81 4.38 -10.00
CA LYS A 14 -10.33 5.12 -8.82
C LYS A 14 -10.75 4.42 -7.53
N MET A 15 -12.01 4.00 -7.43
CA MET A 15 -12.54 3.29 -6.27
C MET A 15 -11.83 1.95 -6.05
N ALA A 16 -11.63 1.17 -7.12
CA ALA A 16 -10.96 -0.13 -7.05
C ALA A 16 -9.50 -0.01 -6.62
N ARG A 17 -8.75 0.98 -7.16
CA ARG A 17 -7.39 1.29 -6.72
C ARG A 17 -7.37 1.60 -5.23
N LYS A 18 -8.20 2.56 -4.79
CA LYS A 18 -8.25 3.01 -3.40
C LYS A 18 -8.61 1.87 -2.45
N ALA A 19 -9.66 1.11 -2.74
CA ALA A 19 -10.09 0.01 -1.90
C ALA A 19 -9.01 -1.08 -1.76
N LEU A 20 -8.28 -1.39 -2.84
CA LEU A 20 -7.18 -2.33 -2.78
C LEU A 20 -6.01 -1.78 -1.94
N GLN A 21 -5.61 -0.52 -2.16
CA GLN A 21 -4.53 0.13 -1.42
C GLN A 21 -4.85 0.22 0.07
N ASP A 22 -6.02 0.77 0.43
CA ASP A 22 -6.49 0.88 1.82
C ASP A 22 -6.49 -0.49 2.53
N GLY A 23 -6.95 -1.54 1.86
CA GLY A 23 -6.99 -2.89 2.44
C GLY A 23 -5.62 -3.53 2.64
N LEU A 24 -4.69 -3.31 1.71
CA LEU A 24 -3.30 -3.78 1.84
C LEU A 24 -2.56 -3.01 2.93
N GLU A 25 -2.73 -1.69 2.99
CA GLU A 25 -2.19 -0.83 4.03
C GLU A 25 -2.70 -1.24 5.40
N GLN A 26 -4.02 -1.37 5.58
CA GLN A 26 -4.60 -1.77 6.85
C GLN A 26 -4.00 -3.09 7.35
N TYR A 27 -3.95 -4.11 6.49
CA TYR A 27 -3.38 -5.40 6.86
C TYR A 27 -1.90 -5.29 7.26
N ASP A 28 -1.14 -4.50 6.52
CA ASP A 28 0.29 -4.31 6.73
C ASP A 28 0.60 -3.54 8.02
N GLU A 29 -0.17 -2.49 8.33
CA GLU A 29 -0.07 -1.72 9.56
C GLU A 29 -0.35 -2.58 10.80
N GLU A 30 -1.31 -3.51 10.73
CA GLU A 30 -1.58 -4.48 11.80
C GLU A 30 -0.39 -5.42 12.06
N GLN A 31 0.43 -5.67 11.03
CA GLN A 31 1.64 -6.47 11.20
C GLN A 31 2.73 -5.71 11.97
N GLY A 32 2.83 -4.40 11.79
CA GLY A 32 3.79 -3.51 12.44
C GLY A 32 4.86 -2.95 11.47
N TRP A 33 5.59 -1.96 11.97
CA TRP A 33 6.60 -1.20 11.21
C TRP A 33 7.86 -2.02 10.93
N ARG A 34 8.26 -2.09 9.67
CA ARG A 34 9.46 -2.85 9.25
C ARG A 34 10.74 -2.03 9.13
N GLY A 35 10.69 -0.72 9.43
CA GLY A 35 11.80 0.21 9.22
C GLY A 35 11.62 1.09 7.99
N ALA A 36 12.50 2.09 7.86
CA ALA A 36 12.48 3.03 6.74
C ALA A 36 12.81 2.33 5.40
N LEU A 37 12.43 2.98 4.29
CA LEU A 37 12.71 2.47 2.94
C LEU A 37 14.22 2.34 2.70
N LYS A 38 14.98 3.33 3.18
CA LYS A 38 16.44 3.36 3.25
C LYS A 38 16.87 4.50 4.19
N SER A 39 18.17 4.65 4.38
CA SER A 39 18.75 5.81 5.05
C SER A 39 19.61 6.60 4.05
N ILE A 40 19.61 7.93 4.16
CA ILE A 40 20.45 8.84 3.40
C ILE A 40 21.31 9.68 4.33
N ASP A 41 22.47 10.11 3.83
CA ASP A 41 23.24 11.15 4.50
C ASP A 41 22.53 12.50 4.31
N ILE A 42 22.26 13.16 5.43
CA ILE A 42 21.62 14.47 5.45
C ILE A 42 22.64 15.61 5.68
N THR A 43 23.94 15.29 5.72
CA THR A 43 24.98 16.30 5.77
C THR A 43 25.06 17.02 4.42
N GLY A 44 24.80 18.34 4.44
CA GLY A 44 24.71 19.14 3.21
C GLY A 44 23.29 19.18 2.64
N ASP A 45 23.15 19.04 1.32
CA ASP A 45 21.85 19.12 0.64
C ASP A 45 21.13 17.77 0.59
N TRP A 46 20.35 17.49 1.64
CA TRP A 46 19.48 16.31 1.72
C TRP A 46 18.46 16.23 0.58
N GLY A 47 18.06 17.37 -0.01
CA GLY A 47 17.07 17.41 -1.07
C GLY A 47 17.59 16.82 -2.38
N ALA A 48 18.87 17.00 -2.68
CA ALA A 48 19.52 16.38 -3.83
C ALA A 48 19.54 14.85 -3.69
N ALA A 49 20.00 14.34 -2.54
CA ALA A 49 20.03 12.90 -2.26
C ALA A 49 18.64 12.26 -2.28
N LEU A 50 17.64 12.94 -1.69
CA LEU A 50 16.25 12.48 -1.70
C LEU A 50 15.62 12.53 -3.10
N GLY A 51 15.98 13.52 -3.93
CA GLY A 51 15.47 13.69 -5.29
C GLY A 51 15.90 12.58 -6.26
N GLU A 52 16.98 11.85 -5.96
CA GLU A 52 17.42 10.70 -6.76
C GLU A 52 16.60 9.43 -6.51
N ILE A 53 15.79 9.39 -5.45
CA ILE A 53 15.03 8.21 -5.07
C ILE A 53 13.70 8.16 -5.87
N PRO A 54 13.45 7.10 -6.65
CA PRO A 54 12.17 6.94 -7.32
C PRO A 54 11.01 6.89 -6.31
N THR A 55 9.91 7.56 -6.63
CA THR A 55 8.69 7.57 -5.82
C THR A 55 7.55 6.78 -6.49
N LEU A 56 6.50 6.49 -5.73
CA LEU A 56 5.31 5.83 -6.24
C LEU A 56 4.41 6.87 -6.92
N VAL A 57 4.65 7.13 -8.20
CA VAL A 57 3.93 8.18 -8.95
C VAL A 57 2.42 7.90 -9.10
N ASP A 58 2.00 6.65 -8.91
CA ASP A 58 0.62 6.18 -8.94
C ASP A 58 -0.04 6.11 -7.54
N VAL A 59 0.66 6.57 -6.50
CA VAL A 59 0.14 6.81 -5.14
C VAL A 59 0.35 8.30 -4.80
N PRO A 60 -0.33 9.22 -5.51
CA PRO A 60 -0.07 10.67 -5.41
C PRO A 60 -0.39 11.28 -4.04
N GLU A 61 -1.14 10.56 -3.21
CA GLU A 61 -1.45 10.94 -1.84
C GLU A 61 -0.18 10.90 -0.94
N TRP A 62 0.76 10.01 -1.28
CA TRP A 62 2.00 9.83 -0.52
C TRP A 62 3.14 10.68 -1.09
N LYS A 63 3.89 11.29 -0.18
CA LYS A 63 5.12 12.03 -0.47
C LYS A 63 6.30 11.28 0.13
N LEU A 64 7.40 11.23 -0.60
CA LEU A 64 8.65 10.73 -0.06
C LEU A 64 9.30 11.83 0.81
N ALA A 65 9.83 11.47 1.97
CA ALA A 65 10.45 12.40 2.89
C ALA A 65 11.67 11.80 3.59
N ALA A 66 12.62 12.64 3.99
CA ALA A 66 13.76 12.27 4.82
C ALA A 66 13.60 12.82 6.24
N VAL A 67 13.89 12.01 7.25
CA VAL A 67 13.87 12.43 8.67
C VAL A 67 15.10 13.29 8.95
N LEU A 68 14.88 14.56 9.26
CA LEU A 68 15.93 15.55 9.51
C LEU A 68 16.29 15.65 11.00
N ALA A 69 15.30 15.45 11.87
CA ALA A 69 15.47 15.41 13.32
C ALA A 69 14.36 14.56 13.94
N VAL A 70 14.63 13.96 15.10
CA VAL A 70 13.64 13.20 15.86
C VAL A 70 13.88 13.37 17.36
N ASN A 71 12.80 13.48 18.13
CA ASN A 71 12.81 13.46 19.58
C ASN A 71 11.75 12.48 20.10
N ASP A 72 11.48 12.46 21.40
CA ASP A 72 10.53 11.51 21.99
C ASP A 72 9.09 11.64 21.45
N GLN A 73 8.68 12.82 20.98
CA GLN A 73 7.30 13.16 20.63
C GLN A 73 7.02 13.30 19.14
N GLU A 74 8.03 13.68 18.35
CA GLU A 74 7.84 13.97 16.93
C GLU A 74 9.14 13.80 16.11
N ALA A 75 8.96 13.65 14.80
CA ALA A 75 10.02 13.71 13.80
C ALA A 75 9.81 14.91 12.86
N VAL A 76 10.86 15.67 12.59
CA VAL A 76 10.90 16.68 11.53
C VAL A 76 11.33 16.01 10.24
N VAL A 77 10.58 16.21 9.16
CA VAL A 77 10.82 15.59 7.86
C VAL A 77 10.98 16.63 6.76
N GLY A 78 11.92 16.40 5.84
CA GLY A 78 12.09 17.17 4.60
C GLY A 78 11.46 16.43 3.43
N LEU A 79 10.55 17.07 2.70
CA LEU A 79 9.85 16.47 1.57
C LEU A 79 10.75 16.42 0.34
N GLN A 80 10.60 15.37 -0.46
CA GLN A 80 11.29 15.23 -1.74
C GLN A 80 11.01 16.46 -2.63
N PRO A 81 12.05 17.17 -3.11
CA PRO A 81 11.84 18.33 -3.97
C PRO A 81 11.26 17.89 -5.31
N GLY A 82 10.31 18.68 -5.82
CA GLY A 82 9.79 18.50 -7.17
C GLY A 82 10.83 18.87 -8.24
N THR A 83 10.55 18.52 -9.49
CA THR A 83 11.36 18.93 -10.63
C THR A 83 10.77 20.20 -11.26
N GLU A 84 11.62 21.19 -11.53
CA GLU A 84 11.25 22.40 -12.25
C GLU A 84 11.08 22.14 -13.76
N ALA A 85 10.50 23.10 -14.48
CA ALA A 85 10.30 23.02 -15.93
C ALA A 85 11.60 22.85 -16.74
N ASN A 86 12.75 23.22 -16.16
CA ASN A 86 14.08 23.06 -16.74
C ASN A 86 14.69 21.66 -16.51
N GLY A 87 13.98 20.75 -15.84
CA GLY A 87 14.44 19.40 -15.51
C GLY A 87 15.35 19.31 -14.29
N LYS A 88 15.65 20.43 -13.61
CA LYS A 88 16.43 20.44 -12.35
C LYS A 88 15.52 20.21 -11.15
N LEU A 89 16.09 19.66 -10.09
CA LEU A 89 15.41 19.61 -8.80
C LEU A 89 15.20 21.04 -8.29
N SER A 90 14.01 21.29 -7.74
CA SER A 90 13.70 22.54 -7.06
C SER A 90 14.68 22.77 -5.91
N GLU A 91 15.09 24.02 -5.72
CA GLU A 91 15.87 24.45 -4.55
C GLU A 91 14.99 24.64 -3.30
N ASP A 92 13.66 24.59 -3.45
CA ASP A 92 12.75 24.65 -2.30
C ASP A 92 12.92 23.42 -1.40
N ARG A 93 12.96 23.66 -0.09
CA ARG A 93 13.21 22.65 0.95
C ARG A 93 12.03 22.66 1.91
N GLN A 94 10.93 22.08 1.44
CA GLN A 94 9.71 21.96 2.23
C GLN A 94 9.92 20.98 3.38
N GLN A 95 9.50 21.40 4.56
CA GLN A 95 9.56 20.58 5.76
C GLN A 95 8.18 20.41 6.38
N GLY A 96 8.06 19.38 7.19
CA GLY A 96 6.90 19.11 8.01
C GLY A 96 7.30 18.34 9.26
N ARG A 97 6.30 17.91 10.01
CA ARG A 97 6.49 17.07 11.18
C ARG A 97 5.51 15.90 11.17
N ILE A 98 5.93 14.84 11.84
CA ILE A 98 5.10 13.68 12.16
C ILE A 98 5.07 13.59 13.68
N SER A 99 3.94 13.90 14.30
CA SER A 99 3.76 13.64 15.72
C SER A 99 3.66 12.13 16.01
N PHE A 100 3.94 11.73 17.25
CA PHE A 100 3.81 10.33 17.68
C PHE A 100 2.41 9.75 17.40
N ALA A 101 1.36 10.58 17.52
CA ALA A 101 -0.01 10.18 17.19
C ALA A 101 -0.16 9.74 15.72
N ASN A 102 0.52 10.44 14.81
CA ASN A 102 0.49 10.22 13.37
C ASN A 102 1.47 9.13 12.88
N MET A 103 2.26 8.55 13.78
CA MET A 103 3.04 7.33 13.55
C MET A 103 2.70 6.21 14.53
N LYS A 104 1.60 6.34 15.28
CA LYS A 104 1.29 5.41 16.38
C LYS A 104 1.12 3.96 15.92
N TRP A 105 0.59 3.74 14.71
CA TRP A 105 0.46 2.40 14.12
C TRP A 105 1.83 1.70 14.03
N ALA A 106 2.90 2.46 13.81
CA ALA A 106 4.27 1.99 13.70
C ALA A 106 4.94 1.69 15.06
N SER A 107 4.22 1.84 16.18
CA SER A 107 4.76 1.55 17.53
C SER A 107 5.25 0.11 17.67
N LYS A 108 4.66 -0.84 16.93
CA LYS A 108 5.10 -2.23 16.89
C LYS A 108 6.22 -2.37 15.85
N VAL A 109 7.46 -2.17 16.27
CA VAL A 109 8.63 -2.24 15.39
C VAL A 109 9.07 -3.69 15.23
N ARG A 110 9.15 -4.15 13.98
CA ARG A 110 9.49 -5.51 13.55
C ARG A 110 10.54 -5.46 12.44
N ILE A 111 11.73 -5.01 12.80
CA ILE A 111 12.87 -5.05 11.89
C ILE A 111 13.32 -6.51 11.76
N LYS A 112 13.62 -6.93 10.53
CA LYS A 112 14.10 -8.28 10.22
C LYS A 112 15.34 -8.60 11.06
N ASP A 113 15.40 -9.83 11.56
CA ASP A 113 16.50 -10.34 12.40
C ASP A 113 16.67 -9.62 13.75
N GLN A 114 15.70 -8.78 14.15
CA GLN A 114 15.65 -8.14 15.46
C GLN A 114 14.43 -8.61 16.24
N LYS A 115 14.53 -8.55 17.58
CA LYS A 115 13.37 -8.80 18.44
C LYS A 115 12.36 -7.68 18.23
N ALA A 116 11.10 -8.03 18.02
CA ALA A 116 10.04 -7.05 17.94
C ALA A 116 9.98 -6.21 19.22
N VAL A 117 9.93 -4.89 19.08
CA VAL A 117 9.84 -3.95 20.20
C VAL A 117 8.61 -3.08 20.07
N THR A 118 8.07 -2.67 21.21
CA THR A 118 6.99 -1.67 21.27
C THR A 118 7.61 -0.33 21.62
N ALA A 119 7.79 0.52 20.61
CA ALA A 119 8.23 1.88 20.79
C ALA A 119 7.13 2.71 21.48
N LYS A 120 7.56 3.60 22.40
CA LYS A 120 6.67 4.52 23.12
C LYS A 120 6.93 5.98 22.75
N THR A 121 7.93 6.21 21.91
CA THR A 121 8.48 7.51 21.53
C THR A 121 8.80 7.51 20.05
N ALA A 122 8.84 8.69 19.42
CA ALA A 122 9.08 8.80 17.98
C ALA A 122 10.50 8.39 17.59
N ASP A 123 11.51 8.69 18.42
CA ASP A 123 12.91 8.24 18.25
C ASP A 123 13.10 6.72 18.44
N GLY A 124 12.10 6.03 19.02
CA GLY A 124 12.04 4.58 19.05
C GLY A 124 11.50 3.94 17.77
N ILE A 125 10.93 4.74 16.85
CA ILE A 125 10.33 4.30 15.58
C ILE A 125 11.19 4.74 14.39
N LEU A 126 11.64 5.99 14.40
CA LEU A 126 12.36 6.66 13.31
C LEU A 126 13.73 7.14 13.77
N SER A 127 14.68 7.17 12.85
CA SER A 127 16.04 7.69 13.05
C SER A 127 16.35 8.80 12.05
N VAL A 128 17.28 9.68 12.41
CA VAL A 128 17.77 10.73 11.51
C VAL A 128 18.37 10.11 10.25
N GLY A 129 18.02 10.64 9.09
CA GLY A 129 18.40 10.12 7.77
C GLY A 129 17.45 9.09 7.19
N ASP A 130 16.46 8.59 7.95
CA ASP A 130 15.46 7.65 7.45
C ASP A 130 14.65 8.25 6.30
N VAL A 131 14.47 7.50 5.22
CA VAL A 131 13.59 7.84 4.11
C VAL A 131 12.28 7.09 4.26
N VAL A 132 11.19 7.84 4.35
CA VAL A 132 9.84 7.34 4.64
C VAL A 132 8.80 7.92 3.69
N TYR A 133 7.66 7.25 3.57
CA TYR A 133 6.49 7.83 2.92
C TYR A 133 5.63 8.55 3.96
N VAL A 134 5.09 9.69 3.57
CA VAL A 134 4.25 10.52 4.41
C VAL A 134 3.04 11.05 3.65
N GLU A 135 1.89 11.15 4.32
CA GLU A 135 0.68 11.75 3.77
C GLU A 135 0.34 13.02 4.56
N PRO A 136 0.05 14.16 3.91
CA PRO A 136 -0.41 15.36 4.63
C PRO A 136 -1.68 15.08 5.42
N VAL A 137 -1.72 15.50 6.68
CA VAL A 137 -2.95 15.42 7.49
C VAL A 137 -3.87 16.57 7.11
N ALA A 138 -5.12 16.24 6.76
CA ALA A 138 -6.13 17.25 6.44
C ALA A 138 -6.29 18.25 7.58
N ASP A 139 -6.47 19.53 7.22
CA ASP A 139 -6.69 20.65 8.15
C ASP A 139 -5.54 20.94 9.15
N SER A 140 -4.36 20.34 8.96
CA SER A 140 -3.18 20.56 9.79
C SER A 140 -1.95 20.86 8.94
N SER A 141 -1.69 22.16 8.71
CA SER A 141 -0.57 22.60 7.87
C SER A 141 0.77 22.12 8.43
N GLY A 142 1.55 21.43 7.59
CA GLY A 142 2.87 20.93 7.93
C GLY A 142 2.87 19.67 8.82
N GLU A 143 1.70 19.09 9.12
CA GLU A 143 1.58 17.82 9.82
C GLU A 143 1.39 16.67 8.82
N PHE A 144 2.05 15.56 9.10
CA PHE A 144 2.06 14.38 8.23
C PHE A 144 1.81 13.10 9.01
N ARG A 145 1.18 12.12 8.35
CA ARG A 145 1.03 10.73 8.78
C ARG A 145 2.16 9.88 8.18
N LEU A 146 2.73 8.97 8.97
CA LEU A 146 3.71 8.00 8.49
C LEU A 146 3.02 6.89 7.69
N HIS A 147 3.58 6.51 6.54
CA HIS A 147 3.13 5.39 5.72
C HIS A 147 4.29 4.45 5.37
N GLN A 148 3.95 3.19 5.09
CA GLN A 148 4.88 2.17 4.61
C GLN A 148 4.27 1.44 3.42
N PRO A 149 4.99 1.27 2.30
CA PRO A 149 4.55 0.39 1.22
C PRO A 149 4.30 -1.03 1.76
N PRO A 150 3.11 -1.60 1.55
CA PRO A 150 2.81 -2.96 2.00
C PRO A 150 3.71 -4.00 1.34
N GLU A 151 4.26 -4.94 2.12
CA GLU A 151 4.94 -6.11 1.55
C GLU A 151 3.94 -7.11 0.97
N VAL A 152 2.76 -7.19 1.59
CA VAL A 152 1.66 -8.00 1.07
C VAL A 152 1.15 -7.39 -0.22
N GLN A 153 0.68 -8.25 -1.12
CA GLN A 153 0.13 -7.83 -2.40
C GLN A 153 -1.26 -8.42 -2.60
N GLY A 154 -2.06 -7.73 -3.42
CA GLY A 154 -3.40 -8.14 -3.78
C GLY A 154 -3.71 -7.79 -5.23
N ALA A 155 -4.93 -8.11 -5.64
CA ALA A 155 -5.47 -7.74 -6.93
C ALA A 155 -6.97 -7.55 -6.82
N MET A 156 -7.52 -6.71 -7.68
CA MET A 156 -8.96 -6.45 -7.77
C MET A 156 -9.39 -6.38 -9.23
N ILE A 157 -10.51 -7.02 -9.56
CA ILE A 157 -11.19 -6.91 -10.85
C ILE A 157 -12.65 -6.60 -10.57
N VAL A 158 -13.19 -5.61 -11.27
CA VAL A 158 -14.62 -5.29 -11.27
C VAL A 158 -15.16 -5.55 -12.67
N MET A 159 -16.20 -6.39 -12.77
CA MET A 159 -16.78 -6.80 -14.04
C MET A 159 -18.29 -6.59 -14.07
N ASP A 160 -18.82 -6.27 -15.25
CA ASP A 160 -20.24 -6.45 -15.54
C ASP A 160 -20.52 -7.94 -15.83
N PRO A 161 -21.29 -8.64 -14.98
CA PRO A 161 -21.53 -10.08 -15.14
C PRO A 161 -22.38 -10.42 -16.37
N HIS A 162 -23.11 -9.47 -16.95
CA HIS A 162 -23.95 -9.73 -18.13
C HIS A 162 -23.15 -9.64 -19.44
N THR A 163 -22.13 -8.79 -19.47
CA THR A 163 -21.35 -8.51 -20.70
C THR A 163 -19.91 -9.01 -20.64
N GLY A 164 -19.41 -9.38 -19.46
CA GLY A 164 -18.01 -9.73 -19.24
C GLY A 164 -17.04 -8.55 -19.34
N ARG A 165 -17.55 -7.32 -19.43
CA ARG A 165 -16.72 -6.12 -19.51
C ARG A 165 -15.96 -5.90 -18.21
N VAL A 166 -14.66 -5.68 -18.32
CA VAL A 166 -13.82 -5.26 -17.20
C VAL A 166 -13.97 -3.75 -17.03
N LEU A 167 -14.59 -3.34 -15.94
CA LEU A 167 -14.87 -1.94 -15.63
C LEU A 167 -13.73 -1.32 -14.82
N ALA A 168 -13.07 -2.11 -13.97
CA ALA A 168 -11.87 -1.69 -13.25
C ALA A 168 -10.94 -2.88 -13.03
N MET A 169 -9.64 -2.62 -12.96
CA MET A 169 -8.62 -3.62 -12.69
C MET A 169 -7.43 -3.00 -11.96
N SER A 170 -7.00 -3.62 -10.88
CA SER A 170 -5.72 -3.34 -10.22
C SER A 170 -4.97 -4.64 -9.96
N GLY A 171 -3.71 -4.69 -10.40
CA GLY A 171 -2.86 -5.88 -10.34
C GLY A 171 -1.90 -5.93 -9.15
N GLY A 172 -1.93 -4.93 -8.27
CA GLY A 172 -1.00 -4.77 -7.16
C GLY A 172 -1.20 -3.46 -6.41
N PHE A 173 -0.36 -3.21 -5.41
CA PHE A 173 -0.37 -1.96 -4.64
C PHE A 173 0.03 -0.74 -5.50
N SER A 174 1.15 -0.87 -6.22
CA SER A 174 1.67 0.16 -7.12
C SER A 174 2.27 -0.46 -8.39
N PHE A 175 1.94 0.12 -9.54
CA PHE A 175 2.54 -0.20 -10.82
C PHE A 175 3.99 0.30 -10.93
N SER A 176 4.30 1.42 -10.27
CA SER A 176 5.66 1.98 -10.21
C SER A 176 6.62 1.02 -9.50
N GLU A 177 6.12 0.30 -8.50
CA GLU A 177 6.87 -0.75 -7.80
C GLU A 177 6.92 -2.05 -8.61
N SER A 178 5.78 -2.50 -9.16
CA SER A 178 5.70 -3.77 -9.88
C SER A 178 4.69 -3.72 -11.02
N GLN A 179 5.17 -3.95 -12.23
CA GLN A 179 4.32 -4.03 -13.43
C GLN A 179 3.60 -5.39 -13.60
N PHE A 180 3.84 -6.33 -12.69
CA PHE A 180 3.22 -7.66 -12.73
C PHE A 180 1.75 -7.58 -12.33
N ASN A 181 0.86 -7.94 -13.26
CA ASN A 181 -0.59 -7.85 -13.06
C ASN A 181 -1.15 -9.13 -12.41
N ARG A 182 -1.26 -9.12 -11.08
CA ARG A 182 -1.76 -10.27 -10.31
C ARG A 182 -3.21 -10.65 -10.61
N ALA A 183 -4.01 -9.71 -11.10
CA ALA A 183 -5.40 -10.00 -11.47
C ALA A 183 -5.52 -10.97 -12.65
N THR A 184 -4.51 -11.03 -13.53
CA THR A 184 -4.55 -11.87 -14.74
C THR A 184 -3.42 -12.89 -14.83
N GLN A 185 -2.30 -12.65 -14.15
CA GLN A 185 -1.07 -13.44 -14.29
C GLN A 185 -0.74 -14.30 -13.07
N ALA A 186 -1.29 -13.97 -11.88
CA ALA A 186 -0.98 -14.70 -10.66
C ALA A 186 -1.91 -15.90 -10.46
N TYR A 187 -1.39 -17.11 -10.68
CA TYR A 187 -2.09 -18.33 -10.30
C TYR A 187 -2.00 -18.57 -8.79
N ARG A 188 -3.17 -18.65 -8.14
CA ARG A 188 -3.30 -18.91 -6.70
C ARG A 188 -4.42 -19.92 -6.44
N GLN A 189 -4.27 -20.70 -5.37
CA GLN A 189 -5.34 -21.59 -4.93
C GLN A 189 -6.53 -20.76 -4.42
N PRO A 190 -7.76 -20.98 -4.91
CA PRO A 190 -8.93 -20.21 -4.48
C PRO A 190 -9.43 -20.58 -3.07
N GLY A 191 -9.08 -21.77 -2.57
CA GLY A 191 -9.57 -22.27 -1.28
C GLY A 191 -11.09 -22.31 -1.23
N SER A 192 -11.68 -21.96 -0.08
CA SER A 192 -13.13 -21.99 0.14
C SER A 192 -13.92 -21.08 -0.82
N SER A 193 -13.30 -20.10 -1.48
CA SER A 193 -13.99 -19.26 -2.48
C SER A 193 -14.44 -20.05 -3.72
N PHE A 194 -13.92 -21.26 -3.93
CA PHE A 194 -14.34 -22.15 -5.02
C PHE A 194 -15.57 -23.00 -4.67
N LYS A 195 -15.96 -23.08 -3.39
CA LYS A 195 -17.10 -23.89 -2.94
C LYS A 195 -18.40 -23.59 -3.71
N PRO A 196 -18.78 -22.33 -4.03
CA PRO A 196 -20.00 -22.06 -4.79
C PRO A 196 -20.14 -22.86 -6.09
N PHE A 197 -19.04 -23.15 -6.81
CA PHE A 197 -19.09 -23.98 -8.02
C PHE A 197 -19.38 -25.45 -7.71
N VAL A 198 -18.83 -25.98 -6.61
CA VAL A 198 -19.12 -27.33 -6.13
C VAL A 198 -20.59 -27.46 -5.72
N TYR A 199 -21.12 -26.47 -5.01
CA TYR A 199 -22.54 -26.45 -4.62
C TYR A 199 -23.47 -26.25 -5.82
N ALA A 200 -23.08 -25.43 -6.81
CA ALA A 200 -23.83 -25.31 -8.07
C ALA A 200 -23.94 -26.66 -8.79
N ALA A 201 -22.83 -27.40 -8.90
CA ALA A 201 -22.84 -28.74 -9.47
C ALA A 201 -23.74 -29.71 -8.67
N ALA A 202 -23.76 -29.62 -7.34
CA ALA A 202 -24.66 -30.44 -6.53
C ALA A 202 -26.15 -30.12 -6.82
N LEU A 203 -26.50 -28.84 -6.92
CA LEU A 203 -27.86 -28.40 -7.25
C LEU A 203 -28.28 -28.88 -8.66
N ASP A 204 -27.39 -28.79 -9.64
CA ASP A 204 -27.62 -29.31 -10.99
C ASP A 204 -27.81 -30.85 -11.01
N ASN A 205 -27.32 -31.54 -9.98
CA ASN A 205 -27.43 -32.99 -9.80
C ASN A 205 -28.51 -33.39 -8.78
N GLY A 206 -29.53 -32.53 -8.58
CA GLY A 206 -30.75 -32.88 -7.82
C GLY A 206 -30.70 -32.60 -6.32
N TYR A 207 -29.60 -32.03 -5.81
CA TYR A 207 -29.61 -31.45 -4.46
C TYR A 207 -30.45 -30.16 -4.46
N THR A 208 -30.96 -29.80 -3.29
CA THR A 208 -31.67 -28.54 -3.06
C THR A 208 -30.97 -27.77 -1.94
N PRO A 209 -31.27 -26.46 -1.77
CA PRO A 209 -30.80 -25.72 -0.60
C PRO A 209 -31.24 -26.30 0.75
N SER A 210 -32.22 -27.22 0.75
CA SER A 210 -32.72 -27.91 1.95
C SER A 210 -32.19 -29.34 2.10
N SER A 211 -31.37 -29.84 1.18
CA SER A 211 -30.73 -31.15 1.31
C SER A 211 -29.85 -31.20 2.55
N VAL A 212 -30.04 -32.22 3.39
CA VAL A 212 -29.20 -32.44 4.57
C VAL A 212 -27.89 -33.08 4.15
N VAL A 213 -26.77 -32.47 4.54
CA VAL A 213 -25.42 -32.98 4.30
C VAL A 213 -24.76 -33.25 5.65
N LEU A 214 -24.14 -34.42 5.80
CA LEU A 214 -23.44 -34.79 7.02
C LEU A 214 -22.08 -34.07 7.09
N ASP A 215 -21.91 -33.19 8.07
CA ASP A 215 -20.62 -32.56 8.40
C ASP A 215 -19.94 -33.36 9.52
N ALA A 216 -19.26 -34.43 9.14
CA ALA A 216 -18.54 -35.32 10.04
C ALA A 216 -17.17 -35.69 9.45
N PRO A 217 -16.20 -36.13 10.28
CA PRO A 217 -14.91 -36.60 9.79
C PRO A 217 -15.06 -37.65 8.69
N PHE A 218 -14.24 -37.53 7.64
CA PHE A 218 -14.29 -38.39 6.46
C PHE A 218 -12.87 -38.75 6.01
N GLN A 219 -12.72 -39.96 5.46
CA GLN A 219 -11.47 -40.49 4.95
C GLN A 219 -11.69 -41.04 3.53
N ILE A 220 -10.78 -40.71 2.61
CA ILE A 220 -10.68 -41.29 1.28
C ILE A 220 -9.37 -42.09 1.24
N ASP A 221 -9.44 -43.33 0.76
CA ASP A 221 -8.27 -44.20 0.54
C ASP A 221 -7.53 -43.87 -0.77
#